data_AF-V3ZM84-F1
#
_entry.id   AF-V3ZM84-F1
#
_cell.length_a   1.000
_cell.length_b   1.000
_cell.length_c   1.000
_cell.angle_alpha   90.00
_cell.angle_beta   90.00
_cell.angle_gamma   90.00
#
_symmetry.space_group_name_H-M   'P 1'
#
loop_
_entity.id
_entity.type
_entity.pdbx_description
1 polymer ?
#
loop_
_entity_poly.entity_id
_entity_poly.type
_entity_poly.pdbx_seq_one_letter_code
_entity_poly.pdbx_strand_id
1 'polypeptide(L)'
;MQLIKIFSVIIMVIGPVDSYSDGAPESVCKSMDPSKGHGALPQTTESWYYIKVNSDYYQPGHQLEVQIMLKKAGQYFEGFMLEARRVDPDEKCGEKVGTFEERNETQLICSGQTRIQPVRAKVYKRLPVTQTSADIKRNLTFIWNAPQKSSGNIQFRATLVKSEKVFWLNVVSKVIYDKSSGKKIKNSRKDFVECPVTSTTVISKPTVTSPPTSKLESDAACGDTIGCFHDCKKDGSCNFIFSWKEVGEIMEMNMKMAFSGNDQNKWMAAGFSDDDMMVGERGR
;
A
#
# COMPACT_ATOMS: atom_id res chain seq x y z
N MET A 1 -5.60 64.29 19.79
CA MET A 1 -5.23 63.16 18.90
C MET A 1 -5.85 61.89 19.45
N GLN A 2 -6.93 61.40 18.85
CA GLN A 2 -7.54 60.12 19.21
C GLN A 2 -6.99 59.03 18.28
N LEU A 3 -6.41 57.97 18.87
CA LEU A 3 -5.90 56.80 18.16
C LEU A 3 -7.03 55.81 17.90
N ILE A 4 -7.43 55.67 16.64
CA ILE A 4 -8.39 54.66 16.19
C ILE A 4 -7.65 53.33 16.08
N LYS A 5 -7.97 52.36 16.94
CA LYS A 5 -7.50 50.98 16.80
C LYS A 5 -8.43 50.22 15.86
N ILE A 6 -7.95 49.95 14.65
CA ILE A 6 -8.64 49.09 13.68
C ILE A 6 -8.32 47.64 14.03
N PHE A 7 -9.31 46.91 14.56
CA PHE A 7 -9.20 45.48 14.76
C PHE A 7 -9.57 44.79 13.43
N SER A 8 -8.57 44.33 12.69
CA SER A 8 -8.79 43.59 11.43
C SER A 8 -9.14 42.14 11.77
N VAL A 9 -10.41 41.78 11.62
CA VAL A 9 -10.87 40.40 11.77
C VAL A 9 -10.64 39.68 10.44
N ILE A 10 -9.62 38.82 10.40
CA ILE A 10 -9.39 37.91 9.27
C ILE A 10 -10.42 36.79 9.38
N ILE A 11 -11.49 36.86 8.60
CA ILE A 11 -12.46 35.78 8.45
C ILE A 11 -11.84 34.74 7.51
N MET A 12 -11.37 33.63 8.09
CA MET A 12 -10.91 32.47 7.35
C MET A 12 -12.13 31.66 6.89
N VAL A 13 -12.56 31.89 5.66
CA VAL A 13 -13.64 31.12 5.02
C VAL A 13 -13.09 29.75 4.67
N ILE A 14 -13.38 28.74 5.50
CA ILE A 14 -13.11 27.34 5.18
C ILE A 14 -14.28 26.85 4.33
N GLY A 15 -14.20 27.07 3.01
CA GLY A 15 -15.12 26.46 2.07
C GLY A 15 -14.90 24.94 2.00
N PRO A 16 -15.92 24.14 1.68
CA PRO A 16 -15.73 22.73 1.39
C PRO A 16 -14.73 22.61 0.25
N VAL A 17 -13.61 21.92 0.50
CA VAL A 17 -12.66 21.55 -0.55
C VAL A 17 -13.27 20.33 -1.23
N ASP A 18 -13.87 20.53 -2.40
CA ASP A 18 -14.19 19.41 -3.29
C ASP A 18 -12.86 18.78 -3.72
N SER A 19 -12.43 17.75 -2.99
CA SER A 19 -11.35 16.89 -3.45
C SER A 19 -11.89 16.10 -4.62
N TYR A 20 -11.63 16.57 -5.84
CA TYR A 20 -11.79 15.75 -7.03
C TYR A 20 -11.03 14.44 -6.81
N SER A 21 -11.62 13.31 -7.21
CA SER A 21 -10.99 12.00 -7.11
C SER A 21 -9.78 11.92 -8.06
N ASP A 22 -8.65 12.44 -7.59
CA ASP A 22 -7.37 12.52 -8.28
C ASP A 22 -6.59 11.21 -8.07
N GLY A 23 -6.92 10.18 -8.86
CA GLY A 23 -6.12 8.95 -8.96
C GLY A 23 -5.86 8.21 -7.64
N ALA A 24 -4.89 7.29 -7.68
CA ALA A 24 -4.36 6.66 -6.47
C ALA A 24 -3.29 7.55 -5.81
N PRO A 25 -3.31 7.72 -4.47
CA PRO A 25 -2.36 8.57 -3.77
C PRO A 25 -0.97 7.93 -3.61
N GLU A 26 0.06 8.76 -3.37
CA GLU A 26 1.44 8.30 -3.11
C GLU A 26 1.55 7.31 -1.92
N SER A 27 0.63 7.40 -0.95
CA SER A 27 0.62 6.53 0.24
C SER A 27 0.37 5.05 -0.07
N VAL A 28 -0.26 4.74 -1.21
CA VAL A 28 -0.55 3.35 -1.62
C VAL A 28 0.50 2.78 -2.57
N CYS A 29 1.57 3.52 -2.87
CA CYS A 29 2.57 3.14 -3.86
C CYS A 29 3.26 1.79 -3.63
N LYS A 30 3.41 1.38 -2.37
CA LYS A 30 4.04 0.12 -1.99
C LYS A 30 3.02 -1.04 -1.98
N SER A 31 1.88 -0.83 -1.32
CA SER A 31 0.85 -1.86 -1.12
C SER A 31 -0.03 -2.09 -2.35
N MET A 32 -0.29 -1.02 -3.11
CA MET A 32 -1.40 -0.88 -4.06
C MET A 32 -2.78 -1.07 -3.40
N ASP A 33 -2.89 -0.83 -2.10
CA ASP A 33 -4.09 -1.15 -1.31
C ASP A 33 -4.82 0.12 -0.85
N PRO A 34 -6.02 0.42 -1.39
CA PRO A 34 -6.80 1.59 -1.04
C PRO A 34 -7.65 1.39 0.22
N SER A 35 -7.61 0.23 0.87
CA SER A 35 -8.51 -0.13 1.99
C SER A 35 -8.58 0.94 3.09
N LYS A 36 -7.44 1.53 3.45
CA LYS A 36 -7.38 2.59 4.47
C LYS A 36 -8.13 3.86 4.04
N GLY A 37 -7.97 4.28 2.79
CA GLY A 37 -8.63 5.48 2.26
C GLY A 37 -10.10 5.25 1.96
N HIS A 38 -10.47 4.02 1.56
CA HIS A 38 -11.84 3.66 1.18
C HIS A 38 -12.69 3.16 2.36
N GLY A 39 -12.07 2.91 3.53
CA GLY A 39 -12.77 2.39 4.71
C GLY A 39 -13.47 1.04 4.46
N ALA A 40 -12.89 0.20 3.60
CA ALA A 40 -13.45 -1.09 3.21
C ALA A 40 -12.33 -2.09 2.94
N LEU A 41 -12.65 -3.39 2.99
CA LEU A 41 -11.72 -4.48 2.66
C LEU A 41 -11.87 -4.88 1.18
N PRO A 42 -10.81 -5.44 0.57
CA PRO A 42 -10.88 -5.92 -0.80
C PRO A 42 -11.86 -7.08 -0.95
N GLN A 43 -12.47 -7.17 -2.13
CA GLN A 43 -13.33 -8.28 -2.50
C GLN A 43 -12.52 -9.57 -2.57
N THR A 44 -13.05 -10.64 -1.97
CA THR A 44 -12.45 -11.98 -1.99
C THR A 44 -12.90 -12.82 -3.19
N THR A 45 -13.94 -12.37 -3.91
CA THR A 45 -14.41 -13.02 -5.12
C THR A 45 -13.45 -12.76 -6.28
N GLU A 46 -13.57 -13.57 -7.34
CA GLU A 46 -12.85 -13.28 -8.58
C GLU A 46 -13.25 -11.90 -9.13
N SER A 47 -12.24 -11.13 -9.57
CA SER A 47 -12.45 -9.84 -10.24
C SER A 47 -13.27 -10.00 -11.51
N TRP A 48 -14.15 -9.04 -11.81
CA TRP A 48 -14.89 -8.97 -13.07
C TRP A 48 -14.08 -8.41 -14.24
N TYR A 49 -12.80 -8.13 -13.99
CA TYR A 49 -11.89 -7.55 -14.94
C TYR A 49 -10.64 -8.44 -15.05
N TYR A 50 -9.90 -8.29 -16.14
CA TYR A 50 -8.65 -9.01 -16.35
C TYR A 50 -7.66 -8.16 -17.15
N ILE A 51 -6.37 -8.48 -17.02
CA ILE A 51 -5.32 -7.81 -17.78
C ILE A 51 -4.99 -8.65 -19.01
N LYS A 52 -5.13 -8.06 -20.19
CA LYS A 52 -4.72 -8.64 -21.48
C LYS A 52 -3.46 -7.94 -21.96
N VAL A 53 -2.49 -8.73 -22.43
CA VAL A 53 -1.26 -8.21 -23.04
C VAL A 53 -1.18 -8.74 -24.46
N ASN A 54 -0.79 -7.90 -25.40
CA ASN A 54 -0.72 -8.25 -26.82
C ASN A 54 0.38 -9.28 -27.17
N SER A 55 1.28 -9.58 -26.24
CA SER A 55 2.38 -10.54 -26.40
C SER A 55 2.53 -11.43 -25.17
N ASP A 56 3.16 -12.59 -25.35
CA ASP A 56 3.63 -13.46 -24.25
C ASP A 56 5.06 -13.15 -23.82
N TYR A 57 5.74 -12.24 -24.52
CA TYR A 57 7.14 -11.93 -24.27
C TYR A 57 7.48 -10.48 -24.60
N TYR A 58 8.64 -10.04 -24.11
CA TYR A 58 9.29 -8.80 -24.51
C TYR A 58 10.80 -8.98 -24.66
N GLN A 59 11.45 -7.98 -25.27
CA GLN A 59 12.89 -7.79 -25.27
C GLN A 59 13.19 -6.36 -24.80
N PRO A 60 14.43 -6.08 -24.37
CA PRO A 60 14.82 -4.73 -23.99
C PRO A 60 14.43 -3.69 -25.06
N GLY A 61 13.82 -2.59 -24.62
CA GLY A 61 13.34 -1.51 -25.50
C GLY A 61 12.02 -1.78 -26.25
N HIS A 62 11.40 -2.95 -26.12
CA HIS A 62 10.08 -3.20 -26.71
C HIS A 62 8.97 -2.36 -26.07
N GLN A 63 7.95 -2.05 -26.86
CA GLN A 63 6.63 -1.64 -26.36
C GLN A 63 5.66 -2.81 -26.35
N LEU A 64 4.86 -2.88 -25.29
CA LEU A 64 3.71 -3.78 -25.19
C LEU A 64 2.43 -2.97 -25.04
N GLU A 65 1.37 -3.50 -25.63
CA GLU A 65 0.02 -3.01 -25.39
C GLU A 65 -0.60 -3.84 -24.26
N VAL A 66 -0.98 -3.15 -23.19
CA VAL A 66 -1.56 -3.72 -21.96
C VAL A 66 -2.97 -3.19 -21.83
N GLN A 67 -3.96 -4.06 -21.64
CA GLN A 67 -5.36 -3.68 -21.58
C GLN A 67 -5.98 -4.16 -20.27
N ILE A 68 -6.78 -3.32 -19.62
CA ILE A 68 -7.72 -3.74 -18.58
C ILE A 68 -9.07 -3.96 -19.27
N MET A 69 -9.56 -5.19 -19.22
CA MET A 69 -10.73 -5.63 -19.98
C MET A 69 -11.84 -6.14 -19.06
N LEU A 70 -13.08 -5.90 -19.46
CA LEU A 70 -14.26 -6.42 -18.77
C LEU A 70 -14.49 -7.91 -19.11
N LYS A 71 -14.84 -8.75 -18.13
CA LYS A 71 -15.24 -10.15 -18.38
C LYS A 71 -16.67 -10.29 -18.92
N LYS A 72 -17.54 -9.31 -18.65
CA LYS A 72 -18.95 -9.29 -19.06
C LYS A 72 -19.34 -7.89 -19.53
N ALA A 73 -20.22 -7.82 -20.53
CA ALA A 73 -20.82 -6.57 -20.98
C ALA A 73 -21.61 -5.91 -19.83
N GLY A 74 -21.65 -4.57 -19.83
CA GLY A 74 -22.34 -3.80 -18.79
C GLY A 74 -21.54 -3.54 -17.51
N GLN A 75 -20.39 -4.19 -17.33
CA GLN A 75 -19.47 -3.86 -16.23
C GLN A 75 -18.72 -2.55 -16.50
N TYR A 76 -18.20 -1.96 -15.42
CA TYR A 76 -17.37 -0.75 -15.44
C TYR A 76 -16.52 -0.68 -14.17
N PHE A 77 -15.53 0.20 -14.17
CA PHE A 77 -14.77 0.56 -12.98
C PHE A 77 -14.47 2.07 -12.96
N GLU A 78 -14.25 2.64 -11.79
CA GLU A 78 -14.03 4.08 -11.58
C GLU A 78 -12.54 4.38 -11.36
N GLY A 79 -11.79 3.43 -10.81
CA GLY A 79 -10.37 3.62 -10.51
C GLY A 79 -9.51 2.38 -10.78
N PHE A 80 -8.21 2.62 -10.98
CA PHE A 80 -7.21 1.60 -11.16
C PHE A 80 -5.83 2.08 -10.70
N MET A 81 -4.98 1.16 -10.32
CA MET A 81 -3.53 1.37 -10.22
C MET A 81 -2.86 0.16 -10.85
N LEU A 82 -2.02 0.38 -11.86
CA LEU A 82 -1.40 -0.68 -12.65
C LEU A 82 0.12 -0.54 -12.65
N GLU A 83 0.82 -1.64 -12.39
CA GLU A 83 2.28 -1.71 -12.49
C GLU A 83 2.74 -3.05 -13.08
N ALA A 84 4.01 -3.13 -13.49
CA ALA A 84 4.65 -4.39 -13.85
C ALA A 84 5.69 -4.75 -12.80
N ARG A 85 5.70 -6.00 -12.33
CA ARG A 85 6.67 -6.51 -11.37
C ARG A 85 7.48 -7.67 -11.94
N ARG A 86 8.75 -7.74 -11.59
CA ARG A 86 9.60 -8.92 -11.82
C ARG A 86 9.05 -10.11 -11.02
N VAL A 87 9.02 -11.30 -11.63
CA VAL A 87 8.51 -12.54 -11.01
C VAL A 87 9.51 -13.68 -11.02
N ASP A 88 10.75 -13.43 -11.47
CA ASP A 88 11.82 -14.41 -11.34
C ASP A 88 12.09 -14.68 -9.85
N PRO A 89 12.25 -15.95 -9.43
CA PRO A 89 12.45 -16.32 -8.03
C PRO A 89 13.89 -16.04 -7.58
N ASP A 90 14.26 -14.75 -7.55
CA ASP A 90 15.54 -14.24 -7.06
C ASP A 90 15.34 -13.03 -6.13
N GLU A 91 16.44 -12.48 -5.63
CA GLU A 91 16.45 -11.34 -4.70
C GLU A 91 15.72 -10.09 -5.23
N LYS A 92 15.53 -10.00 -6.56
CA LYS A 92 14.87 -8.86 -7.23
C LYS A 92 13.40 -9.13 -7.51
N CYS A 93 12.88 -10.29 -7.10
CA CYS A 93 11.47 -10.60 -7.27
C CYS A 93 10.60 -9.52 -6.63
N GLY A 94 9.58 -9.07 -7.35
CA GLY A 94 8.64 -8.05 -6.90
C GLY A 94 9.09 -6.61 -7.19
N GLU A 95 10.33 -6.40 -7.67
CA GLU A 95 10.76 -5.09 -8.15
C GLU A 95 9.87 -4.61 -9.29
N LYS A 96 9.53 -3.32 -9.31
CA LYS A 96 8.84 -2.69 -10.43
C LYS A 96 9.73 -2.68 -11.68
N VAL A 97 9.15 -2.90 -12.86
CA VAL A 97 9.86 -3.02 -14.15
C VAL A 97 9.19 -2.17 -15.23
N GLY A 98 10.00 -1.51 -16.06
CA GLY A 98 9.52 -0.71 -17.21
C GLY A 98 8.74 0.53 -16.81
N THR A 99 8.13 1.19 -17.79
CA THR A 99 7.44 2.48 -17.61
C THR A 99 6.20 2.54 -18.48
N PHE A 100 5.09 3.06 -17.96
CA PHE A 100 3.90 3.35 -18.78
C PHE A 100 4.01 4.71 -19.46
N GLU A 101 3.43 4.84 -20.65
CA GLU A 101 3.19 6.14 -21.26
C GLU A 101 1.98 6.80 -20.59
N GLU A 102 2.13 8.08 -20.27
CA GLU A 102 1.01 8.92 -19.87
C GLU A 102 0.14 9.24 -21.10
N ARG A 103 -1.17 9.08 -20.95
CA ARG A 103 -2.19 9.39 -21.95
C ARG A 103 -3.32 10.17 -21.30
N ASN A 104 -4.21 10.73 -22.12
CA ASN A 104 -5.44 11.36 -21.64
C ASN A 104 -6.15 10.45 -20.61
N GLU A 105 -6.58 11.01 -19.49
CA GLU A 105 -7.27 10.33 -18.37
C GLU A 105 -6.39 9.43 -17.48
N THR A 106 -5.07 9.40 -17.71
CA THR A 106 -4.11 8.61 -16.95
C THR A 106 -2.94 9.46 -16.48
N GLN A 107 -2.34 9.09 -15.35
CA GLN A 107 -1.16 9.75 -14.80
C GLN A 107 -0.19 8.73 -14.18
N LEU A 108 1.09 9.08 -14.15
CA LEU A 108 2.11 8.31 -13.46
C LEU A 108 2.26 8.78 -12.01
N ILE A 109 2.30 7.84 -11.08
CA ILE A 109 2.42 8.11 -9.64
C ILE A 109 3.62 7.37 -9.04
N CYS A 110 3.91 7.60 -7.77
CA CYS A 110 5.02 6.96 -7.05
C CYS A 110 6.40 7.47 -7.47
N SER A 111 6.47 8.73 -7.92
CA SER A 111 7.72 9.36 -8.37
C SER A 111 8.70 9.60 -7.22
N GLY A 112 8.22 9.50 -5.97
CA GLY A 112 8.98 9.87 -4.78
C GLY A 112 9.05 11.38 -4.56
N GLN A 113 8.44 12.18 -5.44
CA GLN A 113 8.30 13.62 -5.26
C GLN A 113 7.01 13.91 -4.50
N THR A 114 7.11 14.13 -3.19
CA THR A 114 6.07 14.88 -2.50
C THR A 114 6.21 16.35 -2.91
N ARG A 115 5.11 17.14 -2.92
CA ARG A 115 5.14 18.59 -3.20
C ARG A 115 6.09 19.39 -2.28
N ILE A 116 6.63 18.76 -1.24
CA ILE A 116 7.54 19.31 -0.24
C ILE A 116 8.81 18.45 -0.14
N GLN A 117 9.42 18.08 -1.27
CA GLN A 117 10.75 17.45 -1.25
C GLN A 117 11.76 18.22 -2.10
N PRO A 118 13.02 18.32 -1.62
CA PRO A 118 14.07 19.01 -2.35
C PRO A 118 14.32 18.34 -3.70
N VAL A 119 14.73 19.17 -4.68
CA VAL A 119 14.91 18.93 -6.13
C VAL A 119 15.82 17.73 -6.50
N ARG A 120 16.32 16.96 -5.52
CA ARG A 120 17.23 15.81 -5.69
C ARG A 120 16.60 14.45 -5.38
N ALA A 121 15.28 14.36 -5.14
CA ALA A 121 14.61 13.07 -5.02
C ALA A 121 14.73 12.29 -6.33
N LYS A 122 15.25 11.06 -6.24
CA LYS A 122 15.47 10.15 -7.38
C LYS A 122 14.12 9.83 -8.02
N VAL A 123 13.83 10.44 -9.17
CA VAL A 123 12.62 10.14 -9.96
C VAL A 123 12.66 8.66 -10.33
N TYR A 124 11.78 7.87 -9.72
CA TYR A 124 11.65 6.46 -10.09
C TYR A 124 11.19 6.43 -11.55
N LYS A 125 11.97 5.82 -12.45
CA LYS A 125 11.55 5.65 -13.85
C LYS A 125 10.49 4.55 -14.01
N ARG A 126 10.13 3.84 -12.94
CA ARG A 126 9.31 2.62 -12.97
C ARG A 126 8.00 2.81 -12.22
N LEU A 127 7.24 3.79 -12.71
CA LEU A 127 6.05 4.32 -12.06
C LEU A 127 4.80 3.50 -12.40
N PRO A 128 3.93 3.21 -11.43
CA PRO A 128 2.57 2.78 -11.69
C PRO A 128 1.79 3.87 -12.42
N VAL A 129 0.80 3.43 -13.20
CA VAL A 129 -0.19 4.31 -13.84
C VAL A 129 -1.53 4.21 -13.13
N THR A 130 -2.20 5.35 -12.97
CA THR A 130 -3.55 5.47 -12.37
C THR A 130 -4.42 6.45 -13.15
N GLN A 131 -5.69 6.57 -12.80
CA GLN A 131 -6.63 7.51 -13.41
C GLN A 131 -6.39 8.96 -12.96
N THR A 132 -6.88 9.93 -13.74
CA THR A 132 -6.94 11.35 -13.33
C THR A 132 -8.32 11.79 -12.82
N SER A 133 -9.35 10.95 -12.99
CA SER A 133 -10.72 11.23 -12.52
C SER A 133 -11.45 9.93 -12.14
N ALA A 134 -12.53 10.03 -11.36
CA ALA A 134 -13.41 8.89 -11.05
C ALA A 134 -14.43 8.56 -12.16
N ASP A 135 -14.28 9.12 -13.36
CA ASP A 135 -15.23 8.85 -14.45
C ASP A 135 -15.30 7.37 -14.78
N ILE A 136 -16.47 6.91 -15.23
CA ILE A 136 -16.73 5.52 -15.56
C ILE A 136 -15.81 5.04 -16.68
N LYS A 137 -15.08 3.95 -16.44
CA LYS A 137 -14.15 3.31 -17.38
C LYS A 137 -14.65 1.92 -17.74
N ARG A 138 -14.36 1.50 -18.97
CA ARG A 138 -14.74 0.19 -19.51
C ARG A 138 -13.50 -0.61 -19.90
N ASN A 139 -13.08 -0.55 -21.16
CA ASN A 139 -11.81 -1.13 -21.58
C ASN A 139 -10.80 0.01 -21.67
N LEU A 140 -9.64 -0.17 -21.04
CA LEU A 140 -8.53 0.78 -21.12
C LEU A 140 -7.35 0.11 -21.79
N THR A 141 -6.62 0.89 -22.59
CA THR A 141 -5.40 0.45 -23.25
C THR A 141 -4.24 1.36 -22.84
N PHE A 142 -3.17 0.72 -22.38
CA PHE A 142 -1.94 1.34 -21.94
C PHE A 142 -0.79 0.88 -22.82
N ILE A 143 0.20 1.75 -22.98
CA ILE A 143 1.48 1.39 -23.59
C ILE A 143 2.51 1.27 -22.50
N TRP A 144 3.15 0.11 -22.44
CA TRP A 144 4.23 -0.18 -21.51
C TRP A 144 5.55 -0.32 -22.25
N ASN A 145 6.57 0.39 -21.78
CA ASN A 145 7.92 0.42 -22.32
C ASN A 145 8.83 -0.48 -21.50
N ALA A 146 9.41 -1.50 -22.15
CA ALA A 146 10.42 -2.34 -21.56
C ALA A 146 11.71 -1.54 -21.27
N PRO A 147 12.43 -1.84 -20.18
CA PRO A 147 13.73 -1.25 -19.93
C PRO A 147 14.74 -1.52 -21.06
N GLN A 148 15.78 -0.70 -21.15
CA GLN A 148 16.86 -0.86 -22.14
C GLN A 148 17.80 -2.04 -21.84
N LYS A 149 17.63 -2.72 -20.70
CA LYS A 149 18.39 -3.90 -20.30
C LYS A 149 17.44 -5.01 -19.84
N SER A 150 17.89 -6.26 -19.96
CA SER A 150 17.15 -7.42 -19.44
C SER A 150 16.76 -7.18 -17.98
N SER A 151 15.48 -7.42 -17.69
CA SER A 151 14.89 -7.22 -16.36
C SER A 151 14.07 -8.43 -15.91
N GLY A 152 14.20 -9.55 -16.63
CA GLY A 152 13.64 -10.85 -16.29
C GLY A 152 12.15 -10.97 -16.53
N ASN A 153 11.57 -12.11 -16.17
CA ASN A 153 10.15 -12.32 -16.42
C ASN A 153 9.31 -11.36 -15.56
N ILE A 154 8.23 -10.84 -16.13
CA ILE A 154 7.34 -9.90 -15.45
C ILE A 154 5.91 -10.39 -15.39
N GLN A 155 5.15 -9.81 -14.48
CA GLN A 155 3.70 -9.91 -14.45
C GLN A 155 3.12 -8.52 -14.21
N PHE A 156 2.11 -8.14 -14.99
CA PHE A 156 1.36 -6.92 -14.72
C PHE A 156 0.41 -7.18 -13.55
N ARG A 157 0.33 -6.25 -12.61
CA ARG A 157 -0.48 -6.32 -11.39
C ARG A 157 -1.28 -5.04 -11.28
N ALA A 158 -2.58 -5.18 -11.04
CA ALA A 158 -3.48 -4.07 -10.84
C ALA A 158 -4.31 -4.20 -9.57
N THR A 159 -4.63 -3.03 -9.02
CA THR A 159 -5.79 -2.84 -8.15
C THR A 159 -6.88 -2.17 -8.96
N LEU A 160 -8.11 -2.70 -8.89
CA LEU A 160 -9.24 -2.22 -9.67
C LEU A 160 -10.41 -1.88 -8.76
N VAL A 161 -10.91 -0.66 -8.88
CA VAL A 161 -11.95 -0.08 -8.03
C VAL A 161 -13.22 0.09 -8.86
N LYS A 162 -14.26 -0.69 -8.55
CA LYS A 162 -15.57 -0.51 -9.16
C LYS A 162 -16.26 0.73 -8.62
N SER A 163 -16.23 0.87 -7.30
CA SER A 163 -16.70 2.02 -6.53
C SER A 163 -15.89 2.10 -5.24
N GLU A 164 -16.00 3.20 -4.49
CA GLU A 164 -15.23 3.45 -3.26
C GLU A 164 -15.07 2.19 -2.38
N LYS A 165 -16.16 1.50 -2.05
CA LYS A 165 -16.10 0.32 -1.15
C LYS A 165 -15.97 -1.03 -1.85
N VAL A 166 -15.90 -1.07 -3.18
CA VAL A 166 -15.88 -2.32 -3.97
C VAL A 166 -14.67 -2.34 -4.89
N PHE A 167 -13.64 -3.09 -4.49
CA PHE A 167 -12.38 -3.17 -5.22
C PHE A 167 -11.67 -4.51 -5.07
N TRP A 168 -10.81 -4.84 -6.03
CA TRP A 168 -10.01 -6.07 -6.05
C TRP A 168 -8.52 -5.72 -6.08
N LEU A 169 -7.74 -6.41 -5.25
CA LEU A 169 -6.28 -6.38 -5.28
C LEU A 169 -5.74 -7.52 -6.14
N ASN A 170 -4.46 -7.43 -6.52
CA ASN A 170 -3.72 -8.52 -7.15
C ASN A 170 -4.38 -9.07 -8.43
N VAL A 171 -5.09 -8.22 -9.19
CA VAL A 171 -5.58 -8.61 -10.51
C VAL A 171 -4.38 -8.65 -11.44
N VAL A 172 -3.98 -9.83 -11.90
CA VAL A 172 -2.72 -10.01 -12.64
C VAL A 172 -2.93 -10.44 -14.09
N SER A 173 -1.95 -10.12 -14.93
CA SER A 173 -1.82 -10.73 -16.26
C SER A 173 -1.23 -12.14 -16.16
N LYS A 174 -1.17 -12.84 -17.31
CA LYS A 174 -0.19 -13.91 -17.50
C LYS A 174 1.24 -13.40 -17.30
N VAL A 175 2.16 -14.29 -16.95
CA VAL A 175 3.60 -13.99 -16.98
C VAL A 175 4.04 -13.66 -18.40
N ILE A 176 4.81 -12.58 -18.55
CA ILE A 176 5.40 -12.13 -19.81
C ILE A 176 6.90 -12.39 -19.77
N TYR A 177 7.37 -13.17 -20.74
CA TYR A 177 8.75 -13.66 -20.74
C TYR A 177 9.73 -12.60 -21.25
N ASP A 178 10.83 -12.38 -20.52
CA ASP A 178 11.96 -11.63 -21.06
C ASP A 178 12.80 -12.57 -21.95
N LYS A 179 12.65 -12.46 -23.27
CA LYS A 179 13.39 -13.29 -24.24
C LYS A 179 14.90 -13.17 -24.10
N SER A 180 15.40 -12.03 -23.62
CA SER A 180 16.84 -11.79 -23.45
C SER A 180 17.42 -12.47 -22.21
N SER A 181 16.57 -12.84 -21.24
CA SER A 181 17.01 -13.50 -20.00
C SER A 181 17.29 -15.00 -20.17
N GLY A 182 16.76 -15.64 -21.22
CA GLY A 182 16.87 -17.08 -21.46
C GLY A 182 16.14 -17.98 -20.45
N LYS A 183 15.61 -17.44 -19.35
CA LYS A 183 14.90 -18.18 -18.30
C LYS A 183 13.41 -18.28 -18.61
N LYS A 184 12.98 -19.41 -19.18
CA LYS A 184 11.55 -19.71 -19.28
C LYS A 184 11.04 -20.33 -17.98
N ILE A 185 10.20 -19.61 -17.25
CA ILE A 185 9.41 -20.21 -16.16
C ILE A 185 8.37 -21.12 -16.83
N LYS A 186 8.33 -22.40 -16.46
CA LYS A 186 7.34 -23.37 -16.95
C LYS A 186 5.95 -23.04 -16.35
N ASN A 187 5.27 -22.02 -16.86
CA ASN A 187 3.82 -21.94 -17.05
C ASN A 187 3.31 -20.51 -17.27
N SER A 188 2.25 -20.45 -18.08
CA SER A 188 1.17 -19.46 -18.09
C SER A 188 0.50 -19.32 -16.71
N ARG A 189 1.24 -18.96 -15.66
CA ARG A 189 0.65 -18.69 -14.35
C ARG A 189 -0.27 -17.47 -14.51
N LYS A 190 -1.58 -17.70 -14.39
CA LYS A 190 -2.60 -16.65 -14.36
C LYS A 190 -2.85 -16.13 -12.94
N ASP A 191 -2.28 -16.81 -11.96
CA ASP A 191 -2.34 -16.43 -10.55
C ASP A 191 -1.16 -15.51 -10.20
N PHE A 192 -1.33 -14.77 -9.11
CA PHE A 192 -0.29 -13.93 -8.55
C PHE A 192 0.94 -14.77 -8.21
N VAL A 193 2.11 -14.35 -8.70
CA VAL A 193 3.38 -14.98 -8.33
C VAL A 193 3.86 -14.36 -7.02
N GLU A 194 3.72 -15.11 -5.93
CA GLU A 194 4.36 -14.76 -4.68
C GLU A 194 5.88 -14.88 -4.81
N CYS A 195 6.57 -13.80 -4.48
CA CYS A 195 8.01 -13.77 -4.44
C CYS A 195 8.51 -14.51 -3.20
N PRO A 196 9.54 -15.38 -3.35
CA PRO A 196 10.14 -16.03 -2.19
C PRO A 196 10.71 -14.95 -1.28
N VAL A 197 10.11 -14.80 -0.10
CA VAL A 197 10.71 -14.01 0.96
C VAL A 197 11.94 -14.80 1.40
N THR A 198 13.15 -14.25 1.20
CA THR A 198 14.34 -14.78 1.87
C THR A 198 13.98 -14.85 3.35
N SER A 199 13.86 -16.07 3.86
CA SER A 199 13.55 -16.31 5.27
C SER A 199 14.73 -15.81 6.10
N THR A 200 14.68 -14.54 6.49
CA THR A 200 15.29 -14.12 7.75
C THR A 200 14.58 -14.96 8.81
N THR A 201 15.30 -15.93 9.36
CA THR A 201 14.95 -16.76 10.53
C THR A 201 13.49 -16.66 10.95
N VAL A 202 12.71 -17.62 10.49
CA VAL A 202 11.44 -18.01 11.09
C VAL A 202 11.72 -18.26 12.57
N ILE A 203 11.49 -17.27 13.43
CA ILE A 203 11.20 -17.55 14.82
C ILE A 203 9.92 -18.36 14.76
N SER A 204 10.08 -19.63 15.10
CA SER A 204 9.02 -20.63 15.21
C SER A 204 7.78 -20.00 15.82
N LYS A 205 6.68 -20.09 15.05
CA LYS A 205 5.30 -20.15 15.54
C LYS A 205 5.29 -20.63 17.00
N PRO A 206 4.81 -19.84 17.99
CA PRO A 206 4.63 -20.38 19.32
C PRO A 206 3.57 -21.47 19.21
N THR A 207 4.01 -22.68 19.54
CA THR A 207 3.15 -23.84 19.76
C THR A 207 2.09 -23.46 20.78
N VAL A 208 0.83 -23.44 20.34
CA VAL A 208 -0.32 -23.37 21.23
C VAL A 208 -0.34 -24.68 22.01
N THR A 209 -0.06 -24.62 23.30
CA THR A 209 -0.39 -25.70 24.23
C THR A 209 -0.89 -25.09 25.53
N SER A 210 -2.16 -25.41 25.81
CA SER A 210 -2.93 -25.28 27.06
C SER A 210 -3.58 -23.92 27.41
N PRO A 211 -4.74 -23.95 28.12
CA PRO A 211 -5.83 -22.97 27.99
C PRO A 211 -5.92 -21.97 29.19
N PRO A 212 -6.96 -21.11 29.24
CA PRO A 212 -6.85 -19.66 29.26
C PRO A 212 -6.58 -19.04 30.65
N THR A 213 -5.76 -18.00 30.70
CA THR A 213 -5.93 -16.93 31.70
C THR A 213 -5.98 -15.59 30.97
N SER A 214 -7.18 -15.05 30.85
CA SER A 214 -7.53 -13.91 29.99
C SER A 214 -7.14 -12.56 30.60
N LYS A 215 -5.86 -12.35 30.91
CA LYS A 215 -5.35 -11.06 31.39
C LYS A 215 -4.09 -10.67 30.65
N LEU A 216 -4.08 -9.44 30.13
CA LEU A 216 -2.89 -8.80 29.57
C LEU A 216 -2.07 -8.28 30.76
N GLU A 217 -0.90 -8.86 30.98
CA GLU A 217 -0.01 -8.50 32.09
C GLU A 217 1.07 -7.52 31.65
N SER A 218 1.52 -6.67 32.57
CA SER A 218 2.57 -5.67 32.33
C SER A 218 3.91 -6.34 31.94
N ASP A 219 4.64 -5.73 31.01
CA ASP A 219 5.93 -6.25 30.54
C ASP A 219 7.05 -5.83 31.50
N ALA A 220 7.70 -6.81 32.13
CA ALA A 220 8.77 -6.56 33.10
C ALA A 220 10.01 -5.89 32.49
N ALA A 221 10.19 -5.93 31.16
CA ALA A 221 11.28 -5.24 30.48
C ALA A 221 11.03 -3.74 30.31
N CYS A 222 9.80 -3.28 30.62
CA CYS A 222 9.34 -1.92 30.38
C CYS A 222 10.03 -0.88 31.27
N GLY A 223 10.67 0.12 30.67
CA GLY A 223 11.45 1.14 31.38
C GLY A 223 12.90 0.74 31.65
N ASP A 224 13.24 -0.55 31.49
CA ASP A 224 14.61 -1.07 31.67
C ASP A 224 15.33 -1.24 30.32
N THR A 225 14.76 -2.05 29.42
CA THR A 225 15.40 -2.39 28.13
C THR A 225 14.52 -2.09 26.92
N ILE A 226 13.23 -1.79 27.15
CA ILE A 226 12.28 -1.38 26.12
C ILE A 226 11.50 -0.16 26.62
N GLY A 227 11.11 0.73 25.69
CA GLY A 227 10.19 1.81 26.00
C GLY A 227 8.75 1.32 25.92
N CYS A 228 7.87 1.78 26.82
CA CYS A 228 6.45 1.50 26.67
C CYS A 228 5.53 2.62 27.14
N PHE A 229 4.32 2.55 26.61
CA PHE A 229 3.16 3.32 26.96
C PHE A 229 2.02 2.32 27.20
N HIS A 230 1.55 2.22 28.43
CA HIS A 230 0.58 1.19 28.82
C HIS A 230 -0.45 1.74 29.80
N ASP A 231 -1.65 1.18 29.77
CA ASP A 231 -2.70 1.43 30.75
C ASP A 231 -2.86 0.20 31.64
N CYS A 232 -1.98 0.08 32.63
CA CYS A 232 -1.94 -1.02 33.59
C CYS A 232 -2.41 -0.56 34.97
N LYS A 233 -3.32 -1.33 35.57
CA LYS A 233 -3.79 -1.14 36.93
C LYS A 233 -2.76 -1.65 37.94
N LYS A 234 -2.88 -1.24 39.21
CA LYS A 234 -1.99 -1.65 40.31
C LYS A 234 -1.96 -3.16 40.59
N ASP A 235 -2.94 -3.91 40.09
CA ASP A 235 -3.02 -5.37 40.20
C ASP A 235 -2.24 -6.10 39.08
N GLY A 236 -1.54 -5.36 38.22
CA GLY A 236 -0.76 -5.90 37.10
C GLY A 236 -1.57 -6.14 35.83
N SER A 237 -2.89 -5.91 35.85
CA SER A 237 -3.75 -6.08 34.68
C SER A 237 -3.76 -4.83 33.79
N CYS A 238 -3.58 -5.02 32.48
CA CYS A 238 -3.49 -3.95 31.50
C CYS A 238 -4.66 -3.95 30.52
N ASN A 239 -5.16 -2.76 30.17
CA ASN A 239 -6.13 -2.57 29.09
C ASN A 239 -5.43 -2.57 27.74
N PHE A 240 -4.28 -1.90 27.64
CA PHE A 240 -3.39 -1.97 26.48
C PHE A 240 -1.93 -1.80 26.89
N ILE A 241 -1.04 -2.29 26.04
CA ILE A 241 0.40 -2.11 26.12
C ILE A 241 0.90 -1.78 24.72
N PHE A 242 1.55 -0.64 24.58
CA PHE A 242 2.34 -0.26 23.42
C PHE A 242 3.80 -0.22 23.82
N SER A 243 4.65 -1.06 23.23
CA SER A 243 6.08 -1.09 23.53
C SER A 243 6.93 -0.96 22.28
N TRP A 244 8.15 -0.44 22.43
CA TRP A 244 9.11 -0.28 21.36
C TRP A 244 10.53 -0.59 21.82
N LYS A 245 11.34 -1.12 20.91
CA LYS A 245 12.76 -1.38 21.12
C LYS A 245 13.55 -1.11 19.85
N GLU A 246 14.78 -0.66 20.01
CA GLU A 246 15.71 -0.43 18.90
C GLU A 246 16.42 -1.75 18.56
N VAL A 247 16.35 -2.17 17.30
CA VAL A 247 17.01 -3.39 16.81
C VAL A 247 17.77 -3.05 15.53
N GLY A 248 19.05 -2.67 15.67
CA GLY A 248 19.86 -2.19 14.55
C GLY A 248 19.38 -0.82 14.08
N GLU A 249 19.03 -0.67 12.80
CA GLU A 249 18.53 0.59 12.21
C GLU A 249 17.00 0.70 12.19
N ILE A 250 16.29 -0.24 12.83
CA ILE A 250 14.82 -0.25 12.86
C ILE A 250 14.29 -0.21 14.29
N MET A 251 13.17 0.49 14.46
CA MET A 251 12.37 0.47 15.69
C MET A 251 11.31 -0.61 15.58
N GLU A 252 11.41 -1.65 16.41
CA GLU A 252 10.39 -2.70 16.51
C GLU A 252 9.32 -2.25 17.50
N MET A 253 8.06 -2.28 17.09
CA MET A 253 6.93 -1.79 17.89
C MET A 253 5.90 -2.90 18.06
N ASN A 254 5.43 -3.09 19.29
CA ASN A 254 4.47 -4.11 19.66
C ASN A 254 3.25 -3.48 20.34
N MET A 255 2.07 -3.93 19.94
CA MET A 255 0.77 -3.37 20.34
C MET A 255 -0.12 -4.51 20.81
N LYS A 256 -0.47 -4.52 22.10
CA LYS A 256 -1.37 -5.52 22.72
C LYS A 256 -2.54 -4.81 23.38
N MET A 257 -3.75 -5.33 23.23
CA MET A 257 -4.97 -4.82 23.87
C MET A 257 -5.77 -5.98 24.45
N ALA A 258 -6.31 -5.80 25.65
CA ALA A 258 -7.15 -6.78 26.31
C ALA A 258 -8.63 -6.54 25.94
N PHE A 259 -9.32 -7.62 25.57
CA PHE A 259 -10.76 -7.60 25.30
C PHE A 259 -11.48 -8.50 26.29
N SER A 260 -12.50 -7.96 26.95
CA SER A 260 -13.49 -8.74 27.70
C SER A 260 -14.80 -8.68 26.93
N GLY A 261 -15.36 -9.84 26.58
CA GLY A 261 -16.61 -9.96 25.81
C GLY A 261 -16.40 -10.19 24.31
N ASN A 262 -17.50 -10.47 23.61
CA ASN A 262 -17.54 -10.93 22.21
C ASN A 262 -17.60 -9.78 21.18
N ASP A 263 -17.21 -8.56 21.57
CA ASP A 263 -17.29 -7.38 20.71
C ASP A 263 -16.15 -7.33 19.69
N GLN A 264 -16.49 -7.42 18.40
CA GLN A 264 -15.52 -7.43 17.29
C GLN A 264 -15.15 -6.04 16.75
N ASN A 265 -15.67 -4.96 17.35
CA ASN A 265 -15.42 -3.58 16.91
C ASN A 265 -14.53 -2.80 17.88
N LYS A 266 -13.28 -3.22 18.04
CA LYS A 266 -12.28 -2.46 18.82
C LYS A 266 -11.01 -2.28 18.03
N TRP A 267 -10.43 -1.08 18.10
CA TRP A 267 -9.23 -0.68 17.38
C TRP A 267 -8.26 0.00 18.32
N MET A 268 -6.96 -0.15 18.03
CA MET A 268 -5.89 0.56 18.72
C MET A 268 -5.02 1.20 17.64
N ALA A 269 -4.70 2.48 17.80
CA ALA A 269 -3.87 3.22 16.87
C ALA A 269 -2.74 3.92 17.64
N ALA A 270 -1.59 4.04 17.01
CA ALA A 270 -0.45 4.79 17.52
C ALA A 270 -0.04 5.84 16.47
N GLY A 271 0.37 7.01 16.93
CA GLY A 271 0.84 8.11 16.11
C GLY A 271 2.10 8.72 16.70
N PHE A 272 2.99 9.20 15.84
CA PHE A 272 4.24 9.84 16.21
C PHE A 272 4.19 11.30 15.79
N SER A 273 4.71 12.18 16.64
CA SER A 273 4.90 13.59 16.32
C SER A 273 6.33 13.98 16.64
N ASP A 274 6.86 14.91 15.84
CA ASP A 274 8.18 15.50 16.04
C ASP A 274 8.15 16.70 17.00
N ASP A 275 6.96 17.08 17.47
CA ASP A 275 6.74 18.10 18.49
C ASP A 275 6.28 17.48 19.83
N ASP A 276 6.51 18.20 20.92
CA ASP A 276 6.06 17.81 22.26
C ASP A 276 4.54 18.03 22.48
N MET A 277 3.77 18.23 21.40
CA MET A 277 2.34 18.58 21.47
C MET A 277 1.43 17.34 21.58
N MET A 278 1.96 16.15 21.31
CA MET A 278 1.25 14.89 21.55
C MET A 278 1.41 14.44 22.99
N VAL A 279 0.58 14.97 23.87
CA VAL A 279 0.51 14.56 25.27
C VAL A 279 -0.35 13.30 25.38
N GLY A 280 0.26 12.11 25.36
CA GLY A 280 -0.33 10.96 26.04
C GLY A 280 -0.34 11.27 27.54
N GLU A 281 -1.46 11.06 28.24
CA GLU A 281 -1.55 11.30 29.69
C GLU A 281 -0.34 10.71 30.41
N ARG A 282 0.58 11.59 30.88
CA ARG A 282 1.58 11.21 31.86
C ARG A 282 0.84 11.01 33.17
N GLY A 283 0.42 9.78 33.43
CA GLY A 283 0.11 9.35 34.80
C GLY A 283 1.35 9.58 35.67
N ARG A 284 1.19 10.40 36.72
CA ARG A 284 2.14 10.46 37.83
C ARG A 284 2.09 9.17 38.64
#